data_AF-A0A4Q1KIU3-F1
#
_entry.id   AF-A0A4Q1KIU3-F1
#
_cell.length_a   1.000
_cell.length_b   1.000
_cell.length_c   1.000
_cell.angle_alpha   90.00
_cell.angle_beta   90.00
_cell.angle_gamma   90.00
#
_symmetry.space_group_name_H-M   'P 1'
#
loop_
_entity.id
_entity.type
_entity.pdbx_description
1 polymer ?
#
loop_
_entity_poly.entity_id
_entity_poly.type
_entity_poly.pdbx_seq_one_letter_code
_entity_poly.pdbx_strand_id
1 'polypeptide(L)'
;MIATPADPNDSEDRDVSVAALERGLMGRRVRKLRNRLGLSQEEFGRTFGIPAVSIRQYEIGRYMPPPAVRAYLKVIEAEPEMVKRVIAS
;
A
#
# COMPACT_ATOMS: atom_id res chain seq x y z
N MET A 1 8.07 13.43 -14.60
CA MET A 1 9.01 12.47 -15.23
C MET A 1 8.24 11.20 -15.57
N ILE A 2 8.40 10.72 -16.80
CA ILE A 2 7.81 9.47 -17.29
C ILE A 2 8.73 8.32 -16.88
N ALA A 3 8.16 7.24 -16.33
CA ALA A 3 8.87 6.00 -16.01
C ALA A 3 8.76 4.98 -17.15
N THR A 4 7.59 4.89 -17.77
CA THR A 4 7.34 4.06 -18.95
C THR A 4 6.54 4.89 -19.95
N PRO A 5 7.06 5.14 -21.16
CA PRO A 5 6.30 5.81 -22.21
C PRO A 5 5.19 4.90 -22.73
N ALA A 6 4.11 5.49 -23.25
CA ALA A 6 3.04 4.77 -23.94
C ALA A 6 3.57 4.05 -25.19
N ASP A 7 2.97 2.91 -25.53
CA ASP A 7 3.20 2.23 -26.80
C ASP A 7 2.58 3.04 -27.94
N PRO A 8 3.37 3.53 -28.91
CA PRO A 8 2.84 4.30 -30.04
C PRO A 8 1.89 3.48 -30.94
N ASN A 9 1.88 2.15 -30.83
CA ASN A 9 0.99 1.27 -31.61
C ASN A 9 -0.33 0.95 -30.90
N ASP A 10 -0.53 1.37 -29.64
CA ASP A 10 -1.77 1.21 -28.90
C ASP A 10 -2.36 2.58 -28.52
N SER A 11 -3.46 2.96 -29.18
CA SER A 11 -4.12 4.25 -28.95
C SER A 11 -4.74 4.43 -27.56
N GLU A 12 -4.97 3.33 -26.83
CA GLU A 12 -5.49 3.37 -25.47
C GLU A 12 -4.39 3.37 -24.40
N ASP A 13 -3.15 3.01 -24.76
CA ASP A 13 -2.03 2.99 -23.84
C ASP A 13 -1.59 4.42 -23.43
N ARG A 14 -1.11 4.56 -22.20
CA ARG A 14 -0.78 5.87 -21.62
C ARG A 14 0.53 5.83 -20.86
N ASP A 15 1.24 6.95 -20.91
CA ASP A 15 2.46 7.14 -20.14
C ASP A 15 2.24 6.83 -18.65
N VAL A 16 3.14 6.03 -18.10
CA VAL A 16 3.22 5.82 -16.66
C VAL A 16 4.20 6.83 -16.09
N SER A 17 3.69 7.79 -15.33
CA SER A 17 4.55 8.68 -14.54
C SER A 17 5.32 7.93 -13.45
N VAL A 18 6.51 8.42 -13.09
CA VAL A 18 7.30 7.88 -11.96
C VAL A 18 6.46 7.81 -10.67
N ALA A 19 5.71 8.87 -10.37
CA ALA A 19 4.85 8.91 -9.19
C ALA A 19 3.73 7.85 -9.22
N ALA A 20 3.19 7.52 -10.39
CA ALA A 20 2.20 6.46 -10.54
C ALA A 20 2.83 5.08 -10.32
N LEU A 21 4.01 4.84 -10.88
CA LEU A 21 4.77 3.61 -10.66
C LEU A 21 5.10 3.41 -9.18
N GLU A 22 5.60 4.46 -8.50
CA GLU A 22 5.91 4.43 -7.07
C GLU A 22 4.68 4.10 -6.22
N ARG A 23 3.52 4.70 -6.51
CA ARG A 23 2.26 4.38 -5.81
C ARG A 23 1.83 2.93 -6.05
N GLY A 24 1.94 2.43 -7.28
CA GLY A 24 1.61 1.04 -7.60
C GLY A 24 2.51 0.04 -6.88
N LEU A 25 3.81 0.31 -6.83
CA LEU A 25 4.79 -0.51 -6.10
C LEU A 25 4.54 -0.49 -4.58
N MET A 26 4.25 0.69 -4.02
CA MET A 26 3.87 0.82 -2.62
C MET A 26 2.57 0.05 -2.32
N GLY A 27 1.54 0.19 -3.15
CA GLY A 27 0.29 -0.55 -3.02
C GLY A 27 0.48 -2.07 -3.05
N ARG A 28 1.33 -2.56 -3.96
CA ARG A 28 1.72 -3.98 -4.00
C ARG A 28 2.40 -4.41 -2.70
N ARG A 29 3.28 -3.59 -2.11
CA ARG A 29 3.93 -3.89 -0.83
C ARG A 29 2.92 -3.99 0.31
N VAL A 30 1.98 -3.04 0.41
CA VAL A 30 0.91 -3.09 1.43
C VAL A 30 0.08 -4.37 1.29
N ARG A 31 -0.36 -4.70 0.08
CA ARG A 31 -1.13 -5.92 -0.19
C ARG A 31 -0.37 -7.19 0.18
N LYS A 32 0.92 -7.27 -0.17
CA LYS A 32 1.78 -8.40 0.17
C LYS A 32 1.93 -8.57 1.69
N LEU A 33 2.18 -7.48 2.41
CA LEU A 33 2.26 -7.50 3.87
C LEU A 33 0.95 -8.01 4.48
N ARG A 34 -0.18 -7.44 4.09
CA ARG A 34 -1.50 -7.85 4.58
C ARG A 34 -1.77 -9.34 4.31
N ASN A 35 -1.53 -9.80 3.08
CA ASN A 35 -1.74 -11.20 2.71
C ASN A 35 -0.81 -12.15 3.49
N ARG A 36 0.45 -11.76 3.73
CA ARG A 36 1.39 -12.53 4.56
C ARG A 36 0.92 -12.70 6.00
N LEU A 37 0.19 -11.70 6.52
CA LEU A 37 -0.42 -11.76 7.85
C LEU A 37 -1.77 -12.48 7.87
N GLY A 38 -2.28 -12.94 6.71
CA GLY A 38 -3.53 -13.67 6.60
C GLY A 38 -4.78 -12.82 6.85
N LEU A 39 -4.70 -11.49 6.70
CA LEU A 39 -5.79 -10.57 7.05
C LEU A 39 -6.53 -10.05 5.82
N SER A 40 -7.85 -9.87 5.92
CA SER A 40 -8.62 -9.01 5.02
C SER A 40 -8.25 -7.52 5.22
N GLN A 41 -8.69 -6.65 4.30
CA GLN A 41 -8.43 -5.21 4.43
C GLN A 41 -9.06 -4.63 5.69
N GLU A 42 -10.25 -5.11 6.05
CA GLU A 42 -10.93 -4.69 7.28
C GLU A 42 -10.22 -5.18 8.54
N GLU A 43 -9.81 -6.45 8.56
CA GLU A 43 -9.07 -7.01 9.69
C GLU A 43 -7.74 -6.29 9.86
N PHE A 44 -6.97 -6.10 8.78
CA PHE A 44 -5.72 -5.33 8.84
C PHE A 44 -5.96 -3.92 9.40
N GLY A 45 -7.03 -3.27 8.95
CA GLY A 45 -7.35 -1.94 9.41
C GLY A 45 -7.74 -1.87 10.88
N ARG A 46 -8.57 -2.82 11.35
CA ARG A 46 -8.94 -2.95 12.77
C ARG A 46 -7.72 -3.29 13.62
N THR A 47 -6.90 -4.24 13.19
CA THR A 47 -5.73 -4.73 13.93
C THR A 47 -4.65 -3.68 14.10
N PHE A 48 -4.42 -2.84 13.09
CA PHE A 48 -3.30 -1.89 13.09
C PHE A 48 -3.74 -0.42 13.15
N GLY A 49 -5.03 -0.12 13.26
CA GLY A 49 -5.52 1.26 13.39
C GLY A 49 -5.38 2.11 12.11
N ILE A 50 -5.38 1.48 10.93
CA ILE A 50 -5.39 2.18 9.63
C ILE A 50 -6.77 1.96 8.99
N PRO A 51 -7.55 2.99 8.64
CA PRO A 51 -8.89 2.79 8.08
C PRO A 51 -8.87 1.83 6.88
N ALA A 52 -9.79 0.86 6.85
CA ALA A 52 -9.86 -0.14 5.78
C ALA A 52 -10.00 0.49 4.38
N VAL A 53 -10.74 1.60 4.30
CA VAL A 53 -10.85 2.41 3.08
C VAL A 53 -9.47 2.93 2.64
N SER A 54 -8.66 3.43 3.56
CA SER A 54 -7.30 3.87 3.26
C SER A 54 -6.42 2.72 2.76
N ILE A 55 -6.48 1.55 3.40
CA ILE A 55 -5.78 0.34 2.93
C ILE A 55 -6.17 0.01 1.50
N ARG A 56 -7.46 -0.03 1.18
CA ARG A 56 -7.95 -0.25 -0.19
C ARG A 56 -7.37 0.76 -1.18
N GLN A 57 -7.42 2.05 -0.85
CA GLN A 57 -6.90 3.13 -1.71
C GLN A 57 -5.38 3.02 -1.93
N TYR A 58 -4.63 2.61 -0.92
CA TYR A 58 -3.20 2.38 -1.03
C TYR A 58 -2.89 1.17 -1.90
N GLU A 59 -3.58 0.05 -1.69
CA GLU A 59 -3.35 -1.19 -2.43
C GLU A 59 -3.63 -1.08 -3.93
N ILE A 60 -4.57 -0.21 -4.34
CA ILE A 60 -4.84 0.08 -5.75
C ILE A 60 -3.97 1.21 -6.32
N GLY A 61 -3.07 1.79 -5.52
CA GLY A 61 -2.19 2.88 -5.93
C GLY A 61 -2.89 4.22 -6.19
N ARG A 62 -4.13 4.40 -5.69
CA ARG A 62 -4.88 5.66 -5.85
C ARG A 62 -4.17 6.80 -5.13
N TYR A 63 -3.70 6.55 -3.91
CA TYR A 63 -2.95 7.52 -3.10
C TYR A 63 -1.67 6.90 -2.55
N MET A 64 -0.63 7.73 -2.41
CA MET A 64 0.56 7.35 -1.65
C MET A 64 0.22 7.41 -0.16
N PRO A 65 0.50 6.38 0.65
CA PRO A 65 0.33 6.48 2.10
C PRO A 65 1.15 7.65 2.65
N PRO A 66 0.64 8.44 3.61
CA PRO A 66 1.41 9.52 4.25
C PRO A 66 2.74 9.01 4.83
N PRO A 67 3.77 9.87 4.98
CA PRO A 67 5.08 9.45 5.50
C PRO A 67 5.01 8.66 6.81
N ALA A 68 4.20 9.11 7.76
CA ALA A 68 3.99 8.41 9.04
C ALA A 68 3.40 6.99 8.84
N VAL A 69 2.41 6.84 7.96
CA VAL A 69 1.83 5.53 7.63
C VAL A 69 2.86 4.61 6.97
N ARG A 70 3.73 5.14 6.10
CA ARG A 70 4.81 4.34 5.50
C ARG A 70 5.84 3.87 6.53
N ALA A 71 6.21 4.75 7.48
CA ALA A 71 7.09 4.37 8.58
C ALA A 71 6.43 3.30 9.45
N TYR A 72 5.15 3.47 9.78
CA TYR A 72 4.40 2.52 10.57
C TYR A 72 4.25 1.15 9.88
N LEU A 73 3.98 1.12 8.57
CA LEU A 73 3.94 -0.11 7.78
C LEU A 73 5.28 -0.88 7.83
N LYS A 74 6.43 -0.18 7.90
CA LYS A 74 7.74 -0.83 8.11
C LYS A 74 7.83 -1.49 9.49
N VAL A 75 7.30 -0.86 10.53
CA VAL A 75 7.27 -1.42 11.88
C VAL A 75 6.37 -2.65 11.94
N ILE A 76 5.17 -2.58 11.34
CA ILE A 76 4.26 -3.74 11.22
C ILE A 76 4.94 -4.88 10.45
N GLU A 77 5.68 -4.57 9.39
CA GLU A 77 6.36 -5.56 8.57
C GLU A 77 7.43 -6.34 9.34
N ALA A 78 8.15 -5.66 10.22
CA ALA A 78 9.22 -6.22 11.05
C ALA A 78 8.69 -6.93 12.30
N GLU A 79 7.74 -6.32 13.01
CA GLU A 79 7.32 -6.74 14.36
C GLU A 79 5.77 -6.78 14.51
N PRO A 80 5.06 -7.56 13.67
CA PRO A 80 3.59 -7.51 13.61
C PRO A 80 2.93 -7.87 14.94
N GLU A 81 3.44 -8.88 15.65
CA GLU A 81 2.85 -9.32 16.92
C GLU A 81 3.09 -8.33 18.06
N MET A 82 4.22 -7.62 18.06
CA MET A 82 4.46 -6.54 19.03
C MET A 82 3.47 -5.40 18.80
N VAL A 83 3.31 -4.95 17.55
CA VAL A 83 2.38 -3.87 17.22
C VAL A 83 0.94 -4.26 17.59
N LYS A 84 0.51 -5.49 17.25
CA LYS A 84 -0.81 -6.01 17.64
C LYS A 84 -1.04 -5.90 19.15
N ARG A 85 -0.07 -6.31 19.97
CA ARG A 85 -0.18 -6.22 21.43
C ARG A 85 -0.27 -4.78 21.93
N VAL A 86 0.52 -3.86 21.36
CA VAL A 86 0.56 -2.44 21.77
C VAL A 86 -0.72 -1.68 21.38
N ILE A 87 -1.33 -2.01 20.25
CA ILE A 87 -2.55 -1.35 19.77
C ILE A 87 -3.82 -1.93 20.41
N ALA A 88 -3.79 -3.20 20.84
CA ALA A 88 -4.92 -3.85 21.50
C ALA A 88 -5.11 -3.47 22.97
N SER A 89 -4.14 -2.78 23.59
CA SER A 89 -4.23 -2.23 24.95
C SER A 89 -4.87 -0.85 24.98
#